data_AF-A0A1W9W879-F1
#
_entry.id   AF-A0A1W9W879-F1
#
_cell.length_a   1.000
_cell.length_b   1.000
_cell.length_c   1.000
_cell.angle_alpha   90.00
_cell.angle_beta   90.00
_cell.angle_gamma   90.00
#
_symmetry.space_group_name_H-M   'P 1'
#
loop_
_entity.id
_entity.type
_entity.pdbx_description
1 polymer ?
#
loop_
_entity_poly.entity_id
_entity_poly.type
_entity_poly.pdbx_seq_one_letter_code
_entity_poly.pdbx_strand_id
1 'polypeptide(L)'
;MFHQTSPIIVTLLLIGPLLSNTVQAENQEPIKKTQPTRHTKQPDTLRIEITEAGIYWLSYQDLTEAGLQPQWINPQRLQLFNQGKEIAIQVISDQQDQFKPGDYLTFYAEGLNNTFTDTNIYWLYWRKKGLGKRMALTDGTVTGQSDKREAFYDHFHLEQNKFDEIWEGSPDTQDYWFWQRLNASDIKEYTITLPSLPVEQTDAIVRVGFRGRSAVPTHPDHHTLVYLN
;
A
#
# COMPACT_ATOMS: atom_id res chain seq x y z
N MET A 1 -48.76 64.11 43.00
CA MET A 1 -49.28 62.75 43.25
C MET A 1 -48.08 61.90 43.65
N PHE A 2 -47.61 61.97 44.90
CA PHE A 2 -48.17 61.35 46.13
C PHE A 2 -48.10 59.82 46.04
N HIS A 3 -47.48 59.08 46.97
CA HIS A 3 -47.45 59.25 48.43
C HIS A 3 -46.18 58.60 49.06
N GLN A 4 -45.52 59.29 50.01
CA GLN A 4 -45.40 58.95 51.45
C GLN A 4 -44.41 57.81 51.77
N THR A 5 -43.67 57.76 52.87
CA THR A 5 -43.48 58.60 54.07
C THR A 5 -42.24 58.05 54.79
N SER A 6 -41.51 58.93 55.47
CA SER A 6 -40.53 58.71 56.55
C SER A 6 -41.07 57.82 57.70
N PRO A 7 -40.39 57.65 58.86
CA PRO A 7 -39.00 57.26 59.19
C PRO A 7 -38.93 56.10 60.23
N ILE A 8 -37.70 55.68 60.56
CA ILE A 8 -37.12 55.18 61.85
C ILE A 8 -38.05 54.58 62.94
N ILE A 9 -37.67 53.40 63.49
CA ILE A 9 -37.43 53.14 64.94
C ILE A 9 -36.65 51.81 65.10
N VAL A 10 -35.64 51.85 65.97
CA VAL A 10 -34.76 50.74 66.39
C VAL A 10 -35.35 50.08 67.64
N THR A 11 -35.36 48.75 67.70
CA THR A 11 -35.45 48.00 68.97
C THR A 11 -34.51 46.80 68.93
N LEU A 12 -33.61 46.74 69.91
CA LEU A 12 -32.62 45.70 70.12
C LEU A 12 -33.24 44.52 70.90
N LEU A 13 -32.97 43.27 70.51
CA LEU A 13 -33.04 42.13 71.43
C LEU A 13 -31.98 41.09 71.04
N LEU A 14 -31.00 40.90 71.93
CA LEU A 14 -29.99 39.85 71.85
C LEU A 14 -30.57 38.54 72.40
N ILE A 15 -30.56 37.47 71.60
CA ILE A 15 -30.63 36.08 72.08
C ILE A 15 -29.62 35.27 71.26
N GLY A 16 -28.67 34.65 71.95
CA GLY A 16 -27.56 33.90 71.35
C GLY A 16 -28.00 32.61 70.66
N PRO A 17 -27.28 32.16 69.62
CA PRO A 17 -27.62 30.94 68.90
C PRO A 17 -27.22 29.68 69.68
N LEU A 18 -28.18 28.78 69.84
CA LEU A 18 -27.93 27.36 70.13
C LEU A 18 -27.26 26.70 68.93
N LEU A 19 -26.23 25.90 69.22
CA LEU A 19 -25.49 25.05 68.29
C LEU A 19 -26.43 24.11 67.54
N SER A 20 -26.43 24.20 66.21
CA SER A 20 -27.00 23.19 65.33
C SER A 20 -25.85 22.38 64.71
N ASN A 21 -25.82 21.08 65.00
CA ASN A 21 -24.90 20.13 64.37
C ASN A 21 -25.26 20.00 62.88
N THR A 22 -24.39 20.52 62.01
CA THR A 22 -24.41 20.23 60.58
C THR A 22 -23.87 18.82 60.36
N VAL A 23 -24.73 17.90 59.92
CA VAL A 23 -24.29 16.64 59.30
C VAL A 23 -23.72 17.00 57.95
N GLN A 24 -22.41 16.85 57.83
CA GLN A 24 -21.66 17.05 56.60
C GLN A 24 -22.01 15.90 55.65
N ALA A 25 -22.65 16.21 54.53
CA ALA A 25 -22.88 15.23 53.47
C ALA A 25 -21.51 14.73 52.97
N GLU A 26 -21.24 13.45 53.22
CA GLU A 26 -20.04 12.77 52.76
C GLU A 26 -20.07 12.74 51.22
N ASN A 27 -19.05 13.33 50.59
CA ASN A 27 -18.85 13.29 49.14
C ASN A 27 -18.72 11.83 48.71
N GLN A 28 -19.82 11.22 48.28
CA GLN A 28 -19.74 9.94 47.57
C GLN A 28 -18.97 10.18 46.27
N GLU A 29 -17.84 9.49 46.09
CA GLU A 29 -17.11 9.48 44.84
C GLU A 29 -18.07 9.11 43.68
N PRO A 30 -17.95 9.76 42.50
CA PRO A 30 -18.82 9.45 41.38
C PRO A 30 -18.68 7.97 41.02
N ILE A 31 -19.80 7.25 40.99
CA ILE A 31 -19.87 5.85 40.55
C ILE A 31 -19.16 5.75 39.20
N LYS A 32 -17.99 5.11 39.17
CA LYS A 32 -17.21 4.88 37.96
C LYS A 32 -18.03 3.93 37.09
N LYS A 33 -18.83 4.46 36.17
CA LYS A 33 -19.53 3.67 35.15
C LYS A 33 -18.44 2.98 34.32
N THR A 34 -18.15 1.73 34.62
CA THR A 34 -17.34 0.87 33.77
C THR A 34 -18.13 0.59 32.50
N GLN A 35 -18.08 1.53 31.55
CA GLN A 35 -18.53 1.27 30.20
C GLN A 35 -17.67 0.11 29.65
N PRO A 36 -18.27 -0.94 29.05
CA PRO A 36 -17.50 -1.97 28.40
C PRO A 36 -16.66 -1.30 27.30
N THR A 37 -15.35 -1.50 27.34
CA THR A 37 -14.48 -1.22 26.20
C THR A 37 -15.04 -1.96 25.00
N ARG A 38 -15.46 -1.22 23.96
CA ARG A 38 -15.90 -1.83 22.72
C ARG A 38 -14.69 -2.52 22.09
N HIS A 39 -14.57 -3.83 22.31
CA HIS A 39 -13.60 -4.66 21.61
C HIS A 39 -14.13 -4.88 20.19
N THR A 40 -13.69 -4.05 19.24
CA THR A 40 -13.92 -4.33 17.83
C THR A 40 -12.99 -5.47 17.43
N LYS A 41 -13.57 -6.61 17.03
CA LYS A 41 -12.81 -7.70 16.41
C LYS A 41 -12.07 -7.12 15.20
N GLN A 42 -10.74 -7.20 15.19
CA GLN A 42 -9.98 -6.89 13.99
C GLN A 42 -10.46 -7.81 12.86
N PRO A 43 -10.63 -7.29 11.64
CA PRO A 43 -11.03 -8.14 10.52
C PRO A 43 -9.98 -9.24 10.36
N ASP A 44 -10.43 -10.49 10.15
CA ASP A 44 -9.54 -11.65 9.93
C ASP A 44 -8.96 -11.59 8.49
N THR A 45 -8.25 -10.50 8.19
CA THR A 45 -7.77 -10.12 6.86
C THR A 45 -6.38 -9.52 6.91
N LEU A 46 -5.54 -9.84 5.94
CA LEU A 46 -4.24 -9.22 5.71
C LEU A 46 -4.28 -8.49 4.36
N ARG A 47 -3.85 -7.23 4.37
CA ARG A 47 -3.70 -6.39 3.17
C ARG A 47 -2.33 -6.63 2.56
N ILE A 48 -2.28 -6.86 1.26
CA ILE A 48 -1.06 -7.10 0.50
C ILE A 48 -1.07 -6.10 -0.66
N GLU A 49 -0.02 -5.27 -0.74
CA GLU A 49 0.20 -4.32 -1.83
C GLU A 49 1.08 -4.97 -2.89
N ILE A 50 0.69 -4.84 -4.16
CA ILE A 50 1.41 -5.38 -5.31
C ILE A 50 1.55 -4.27 -6.34
N THR A 51 2.77 -3.97 -6.77
CA THR A 51 3.07 -2.95 -7.80
C THR A 51 3.49 -3.57 -9.12
N GLU A 52 3.95 -4.83 -9.11
CA GLU A 52 4.50 -5.50 -10.28
C GLU A 52 3.78 -6.83 -10.55
N ALA A 53 3.82 -7.27 -11.80
CA ALA A 53 3.30 -8.57 -12.19
C ALA A 53 4.31 -9.66 -11.84
N GLY A 54 3.86 -10.73 -11.17
CA GLY A 54 4.77 -11.80 -10.78
C GLY A 54 4.14 -12.89 -9.93
N ILE A 55 4.95 -13.91 -9.63
CA ILE A 55 4.63 -14.92 -8.63
C ILE A 55 5.19 -14.45 -7.29
N TYR A 56 4.30 -14.32 -6.32
CA TYR A 56 4.60 -13.94 -4.95
C TYR A 56 4.44 -15.13 -4.02
N TRP A 57 5.14 -15.08 -2.89
CA TRP A 57 4.93 -16.01 -1.77
C TRP A 57 4.67 -15.27 -0.46
N LEU A 58 3.99 -15.92 0.46
CA LEU A 58 3.91 -15.50 1.86
C LEU A 58 4.22 -16.71 2.73
N SER A 59 5.34 -16.65 3.43
CA SER A 59 5.79 -17.67 4.37
C SER A 59 5.08 -17.55 5.71
N TYR A 60 5.17 -18.60 6.52
CA TYR A 60 4.79 -18.56 7.93
C TYR A 60 5.40 -17.35 8.66
N GLN A 61 6.66 -17.02 8.38
CA GLN A 61 7.35 -15.91 9.02
C GLN A 61 6.77 -14.57 8.60
N ASP A 62 6.52 -14.36 7.30
CA ASP A 62 5.90 -13.11 6.79
C ASP A 62 4.54 -12.86 7.44
N LEU A 63 3.73 -13.91 7.60
CA LEU A 63 2.43 -13.81 8.28
C LEU A 63 2.60 -13.47 9.77
N THR A 64 3.60 -14.03 10.43
CA THR A 64 3.91 -13.74 11.84
C THR A 64 4.39 -12.30 12.02
N GLU A 65 5.28 -11.82 11.14
CA GLU A 65 5.78 -10.45 11.13
C GLU A 65 4.67 -9.42 10.84
N ALA A 66 3.68 -9.82 10.04
CA ALA A 66 2.44 -9.06 9.84
C ALA A 66 1.46 -9.11 11.05
N GLY A 67 1.85 -9.74 12.16
CA GLY A 67 1.09 -9.80 13.41
C GLY A 67 0.02 -10.90 13.47
N LEU A 68 0.00 -11.84 12.51
CA LEU A 68 -0.90 -13.00 12.58
C LEU A 68 -0.32 -14.06 13.52
N GLN A 69 -1.16 -15.03 13.85
CA GLN A 69 -0.78 -16.24 14.58
C GLN A 69 -1.03 -17.45 13.67
N PRO A 70 -0.11 -17.76 12.74
CA PRO A 70 -0.37 -18.73 11.69
C PRO A 70 -0.55 -20.15 12.20
N GLN A 71 -0.03 -20.47 13.39
CA GLN A 71 -0.23 -21.76 14.05
C GLN A 71 -1.71 -22.13 14.31
N TRP A 72 -2.61 -21.14 14.26
CA TRP A 72 -4.07 -21.31 14.41
C TRP A 72 -4.82 -21.22 13.08
N ILE A 73 -4.11 -21.13 11.96
CA ILE A 73 -4.68 -21.06 10.63
C ILE A 73 -4.76 -22.46 10.04
N ASN A 74 -5.96 -22.83 9.57
CA ASN A 74 -6.13 -23.99 8.72
C ASN A 74 -5.73 -23.61 7.28
N PRO A 75 -4.68 -24.24 6.69
CA PRO A 75 -4.19 -23.89 5.36
C PRO A 75 -5.24 -24.04 4.25
N GLN A 76 -6.22 -24.95 4.38
CA GLN A 76 -7.30 -25.13 3.40
C GLN A 76 -8.32 -23.97 3.38
N ARG A 77 -8.34 -23.16 4.44
CA ARG A 77 -9.23 -21.99 4.56
C ARG A 77 -8.60 -20.67 4.14
N LEU A 78 -7.33 -20.69 3.73
CA LEU A 78 -6.68 -19.53 3.13
C LEU A 78 -7.36 -19.16 1.81
N GLN A 79 -7.89 -17.95 1.72
CA GLN A 79 -8.56 -17.40 0.54
C GLN A 79 -7.96 -16.04 0.22
N LEU A 80 -7.61 -15.82 -1.04
CA LEU A 80 -7.02 -14.57 -1.50
C LEU A 80 -7.99 -13.88 -2.48
N PHE A 81 -8.27 -12.61 -2.24
CA PHE A 81 -9.19 -11.83 -3.05
C PHE A 81 -8.50 -10.62 -3.68
N ASN A 82 -8.80 -10.35 -4.94
CA ASN A 82 -8.47 -9.11 -5.63
C ASN A 82 -9.75 -8.53 -6.24
N GLN A 83 -10.02 -7.26 -5.97
CA GLN A 83 -11.21 -6.56 -6.49
C GLN A 83 -12.53 -7.34 -6.28
N GLY A 84 -12.68 -8.00 -5.12
CA GLY A 84 -13.86 -8.78 -4.78
C GLY A 84 -13.94 -10.18 -5.39
N LYS A 85 -13.00 -10.56 -6.27
CA LYS A 85 -12.90 -11.88 -6.89
C LYS A 85 -11.86 -12.74 -6.19
N GLU A 86 -12.23 -13.98 -5.87
CA GLU A 86 -11.28 -14.96 -5.31
C GLU A 86 -10.32 -15.44 -6.40
N ILE A 87 -9.02 -15.32 -6.11
CA ILE A 87 -7.95 -15.83 -6.96
C ILE A 87 -7.41 -17.15 -6.41
N ALA A 88 -6.90 -17.97 -7.31
CA ALA A 88 -6.35 -19.27 -6.95
C ALA A 88 -4.98 -19.11 -6.31
N ILE A 89 -4.74 -19.79 -5.20
CA ILE A 89 -3.44 -19.86 -4.53
C ILE A 89 -2.94 -21.30 -4.52
N GLN A 90 -1.64 -21.50 -4.46
CA GLN A 90 -1.06 -22.79 -4.07
C GLN A 90 -0.61 -22.68 -2.62
N VAL A 91 -0.86 -23.72 -1.84
CA VAL A 91 -0.45 -23.79 -0.44
C VAL A 91 0.51 -24.97 -0.32
N ILE A 92 1.73 -24.67 0.11
CA ILE A 92 2.80 -25.65 0.31
C ILE A 92 2.90 -25.85 1.82
N SER A 93 2.38 -26.98 2.26
CA SER A 93 2.37 -27.39 3.65
C SER A 93 2.38 -28.91 3.71
N ASP A 94 2.99 -29.46 4.75
CA ASP A 94 3.00 -30.91 4.97
C ASP A 94 1.83 -31.39 5.84
N GLN A 95 1.04 -30.47 6.41
CA GLN A 95 -0.15 -30.76 7.20
C GLN A 95 -1.38 -30.10 6.56
N GLN A 96 -2.52 -30.76 6.67
CA GLN A 96 -3.74 -30.24 6.01
C GLN A 96 -4.47 -29.19 6.86
N ASP A 97 -4.31 -29.23 8.18
CA ASP A 97 -5.12 -28.49 9.14
C ASP A 97 -4.34 -27.48 9.97
N GLN A 98 -3.01 -27.47 9.88
CA GLN A 98 -2.14 -26.55 10.59
C GLN A 98 -1.12 -25.91 9.63
N PHE A 99 -1.02 -24.57 9.69
CA PHE A 99 0.04 -23.83 9.02
C PHE A 99 1.22 -23.65 9.98
N LYS A 100 2.40 -24.13 9.63
CA LYS A 100 3.55 -24.23 10.54
C LYS A 100 4.84 -23.61 9.96
N PRO A 101 5.90 -23.44 10.77
CA PRO A 101 7.18 -22.95 10.26
C PRO A 101 7.69 -23.80 9.09
N GLY A 102 8.05 -23.14 7.99
CA GLY A 102 8.43 -23.77 6.72
C GLY A 102 7.31 -23.81 5.68
N ASP A 103 6.05 -23.65 6.08
CA ASP A 103 4.93 -23.56 5.16
C ASP A 103 4.86 -22.18 4.51
N TYR A 104 4.34 -22.14 3.29
CA TYR A 104 4.12 -20.92 2.55
C TYR A 104 2.96 -21.08 1.56
N LEU A 105 2.37 -19.96 1.17
CA LEU A 105 1.43 -19.90 0.05
C LEU A 105 2.05 -19.13 -1.10
N THR A 106 1.72 -19.50 -2.33
CA THR A 106 2.14 -18.79 -3.54
C THR A 106 0.92 -18.38 -4.38
N PHE A 107 1.06 -17.26 -5.08
CA PHE A 107 0.02 -16.71 -5.93
C PHE A 107 0.61 -15.82 -7.02
N TYR A 108 -0.06 -15.79 -8.17
CA TYR A 108 0.23 -14.79 -9.19
C TYR A 108 -0.56 -13.51 -8.88
N ALA A 109 0.11 -12.37 -8.96
CA ALA A 109 -0.51 -11.07 -8.76
C ALA A 109 0.03 -10.06 -9.77
N GLU A 110 -0.74 -9.00 -9.98
CA GLU A 110 -0.42 -7.92 -10.91
C GLU A 110 -0.67 -6.58 -10.21
N GLY A 111 0.21 -5.61 -10.47
CA GLY A 111 -0.05 -4.22 -10.16
C GLY A 111 -1.25 -3.67 -10.92
N LEU A 112 -1.67 -2.46 -10.57
CA LEU A 112 -2.58 -1.69 -11.40
C LEU A 112 -1.77 -0.92 -12.44
N ASN A 113 -2.41 -0.57 -13.55
CA ASN A 113 -1.86 0.37 -14.50
C ASN A 113 -2.93 1.41 -14.82
N ASN A 114 -2.97 2.48 -14.02
CA ASN A 114 -3.85 3.62 -14.22
C ASN A 114 -3.17 4.92 -13.77
N THR A 115 -3.76 6.06 -14.11
CA THR A 115 -3.21 7.40 -13.84
C THR A 115 -3.04 7.74 -12.36
N PHE A 116 -3.67 7.00 -11.45
CA PHE A 116 -3.70 7.32 -10.01
C PHE A 116 -2.78 6.43 -9.17
N THR A 117 -2.57 5.18 -9.57
CA THR A 117 -1.73 4.24 -8.82
C THR A 117 -1.33 3.04 -9.67
N ASP A 118 -0.12 2.55 -9.42
CA ASP A 118 0.39 1.25 -9.84
C ASP A 118 0.10 0.14 -8.80
N THR A 119 -0.40 0.52 -7.63
CA THR A 119 -0.54 -0.37 -6.48
C THR A 119 -1.90 -1.06 -6.49
N ASN A 120 -1.88 -2.38 -6.67
CA ASN A 120 -3.05 -3.25 -6.54
C ASN A 120 -3.12 -3.85 -5.14
N ILE A 121 -4.36 -4.04 -4.64
CA ILE A 121 -4.59 -4.55 -3.29
C ILE A 121 -5.17 -5.95 -3.33
N TYR A 122 -4.47 -6.86 -2.65
CA TYR A 122 -4.90 -8.23 -2.41
C TYR A 122 -5.25 -8.39 -0.93
N TRP A 123 -6.29 -9.17 -0.65
CA TRP A 123 -6.78 -9.42 0.70
C TRP A 123 -6.75 -10.91 1.01
N LEU A 124 -5.89 -11.31 1.94
CA LEU A 124 -5.82 -12.68 2.42
C LEU A 124 -6.76 -12.86 3.62
N TYR A 125 -7.63 -13.86 3.56
CA TYR A 125 -8.56 -14.26 4.61
C TYR A 125 -8.21 -15.67 5.10
N TRP A 126 -8.26 -15.90 6.42
CA TRP A 126 -7.98 -17.22 7.02
C TRP A 126 -9.13 -17.80 7.87
N ARG A 127 -10.17 -16.99 8.14
CA ARG A 127 -11.36 -17.40 8.92
C ARG A 127 -12.68 -17.23 8.18
N LYS A 128 -12.63 -16.79 6.92
CA LYS A 128 -13.80 -16.73 6.05
C LYS A 128 -14.39 -18.13 5.85
N LYS A 129 -15.70 -18.20 5.66
CA LYS A 129 -16.42 -19.48 5.50
C LYS A 129 -16.12 -20.06 4.12
N GLY A 130 -15.80 -21.36 4.08
CA GLY A 130 -15.50 -22.09 2.85
C GLY A 130 -14.04 -22.52 2.79
N LEU A 131 -13.74 -23.37 1.80
CA LEU A 131 -12.38 -23.68 1.40
C LEU A 131 -11.91 -22.62 0.40
N GLY A 132 -10.61 -22.35 0.39
CA GLY A 132 -10.05 -21.42 -0.58
C GLY A 132 -9.86 -22.03 -1.95
N LYS A 133 -9.93 -21.18 -2.97
CA LYS A 133 -9.61 -21.56 -4.35
C LYS A 133 -8.15 -21.99 -4.47
N ARG A 134 -7.90 -23.12 -5.15
CA ARG A 134 -6.55 -23.68 -5.35
C ARG A 134 -6.15 -23.65 -6.82
N MET A 135 -4.85 -23.48 -7.07
CA MET A 135 -4.28 -23.62 -8.40
C MET A 135 -4.42 -25.07 -8.88
N ALA A 136 -4.75 -25.25 -10.16
CA ALA A 136 -4.71 -26.57 -10.78
C ALA A 136 -3.26 -26.92 -11.11
N LEU A 137 -2.85 -28.16 -10.82
CA LEU A 137 -1.55 -28.66 -11.23
C LEU A 137 -1.63 -29.17 -12.66
N THR A 138 -0.66 -28.75 -13.47
CA THR A 138 -0.46 -29.27 -14.83
C THR A 138 0.93 -29.88 -14.90
N ASP A 139 1.05 -31.04 -15.55
CA ASP A 139 2.34 -31.68 -15.76
C ASP A 139 3.19 -30.82 -16.71
N GLY A 140 4.30 -30.30 -16.17
CA GLY A 140 5.27 -29.49 -16.90
C GLY A 140 6.46 -30.30 -17.42
N THR A 141 6.40 -31.64 -17.40
CA THR A 141 7.48 -32.50 -17.88
C THR A 141 7.81 -32.15 -19.33
N VAL A 142 9.07 -31.80 -19.57
CA VAL A 142 9.58 -31.53 -20.92
C VAL A 142 9.65 -32.86 -21.67
N THR A 143 8.75 -33.07 -22.62
CA THR A 143 8.64 -34.32 -23.40
C THR A 143 9.49 -34.33 -24.67
N GLY A 144 10.23 -33.25 -24.95
CA GLY A 144 11.09 -33.10 -26.12
C GLY A 144 12.58 -33.04 -25.77
N GLN A 145 13.43 -33.30 -26.77
CA GLN A 145 14.85 -32.95 -26.72
C GLN A 145 14.96 -31.48 -27.15
N SER A 146 15.11 -30.59 -26.17
CA SER A 146 15.48 -29.19 -26.40
C SER A 146 16.76 -28.93 -25.64
N ASP A 147 17.63 -28.12 -26.23
CA ASP A 147 18.75 -27.55 -25.49
C ASP A 147 18.20 -26.70 -24.34
N LYS A 148 18.82 -26.83 -23.18
CA LYS A 148 18.50 -26.03 -22.01
C LYS A 148 18.78 -24.57 -22.35
N ARG A 149 17.75 -23.72 -22.27
CA ARG A 149 17.91 -22.26 -22.37
C ARG A 149 18.49 -21.76 -21.05
N GLU A 150 19.69 -21.19 -21.11
CA GLU A 150 20.37 -20.63 -19.93
C GLU A 150 20.20 -19.10 -19.81
N ALA A 151 19.69 -18.46 -20.88
CA ALA A 151 19.44 -17.02 -20.93
C ALA A 151 18.18 -16.71 -21.76
N PHE A 152 17.59 -15.53 -21.51
CA PHE A 152 16.50 -14.96 -22.27
C PHE A 152 16.67 -13.44 -22.34
N TYR A 153 16.06 -12.81 -23.36
CA TYR A 153 16.01 -11.35 -23.43
C TYR A 153 15.01 -10.82 -22.41
N ASP A 154 15.47 -9.88 -21.60
CA ASP A 154 14.64 -9.16 -20.65
C ASP A 154 14.48 -7.70 -21.07
N HIS A 155 13.40 -7.06 -20.62
CA HIS A 155 13.13 -5.65 -20.87
C HIS A 155 13.44 -4.82 -19.63
N PHE A 156 14.38 -3.90 -19.76
CA PHE A 156 14.73 -2.96 -18.70
C PHE A 156 14.36 -1.54 -19.11
N HIS A 157 13.45 -0.92 -18.37
CA HIS A 157 12.92 0.42 -18.62
C HIS A 157 13.29 1.39 -17.50
N LEU A 158 13.64 2.62 -17.88
CA LEU A 158 13.98 3.69 -16.95
C LEU A 158 13.30 4.98 -17.40
N GLU A 159 12.50 5.56 -16.52
CA GLU A 159 12.01 6.93 -16.62
C GLU A 159 11.74 7.46 -15.21
N GLN A 160 11.78 8.78 -15.02
CA GLN A 160 11.42 9.39 -13.74
C GLN A 160 10.45 10.54 -13.96
N ASN A 161 9.38 10.60 -13.18
CA ASN A 161 8.49 11.74 -13.18
C ASN A 161 9.09 12.85 -12.32
N LYS A 162 9.63 13.88 -12.98
CA LYS A 162 10.24 15.05 -12.32
C LYS A 162 9.30 16.25 -12.42
N PHE A 163 8.83 16.73 -11.27
CA PHE A 163 7.85 17.83 -11.21
C PHE A 163 8.40 19.13 -11.82
N ASP A 164 9.69 19.38 -11.66
CA ASP A 164 10.43 20.51 -12.25
C ASP A 164 10.61 20.42 -13.77
N GLU A 165 10.31 19.27 -14.37
CA GLU A 165 10.46 19.00 -15.81
C GLU A 165 9.10 18.87 -16.52
N ILE A 166 8.00 19.27 -15.87
CA ILE A 166 6.68 19.31 -16.49
C ILE A 166 6.72 20.28 -17.68
N TRP A 167 6.31 19.80 -18.86
CA TRP A 167 6.22 20.64 -20.04
C TRP A 167 4.87 21.36 -20.11
N GLU A 168 4.76 22.48 -19.40
CA GLU A 168 3.60 23.37 -19.49
C GLU A 168 3.41 23.88 -20.93
N GLY A 169 2.21 23.67 -21.49
CA GLY A 169 1.90 24.02 -22.88
C GLY A 169 2.45 23.03 -23.92
N SER A 170 2.77 21.79 -23.50
CA SER A 170 2.94 20.67 -24.42
C SER A 170 1.75 20.58 -25.38
N PRO A 171 1.97 20.28 -26.68
CA PRO A 171 0.89 19.98 -27.60
C PRO A 171 0.20 18.64 -27.28
N ASP A 172 0.79 17.83 -26.40
CA ASP A 172 0.09 16.70 -25.82
C ASP A 172 -0.95 17.18 -24.80
N THR A 173 -2.14 16.60 -24.87
CA THR A 173 -3.22 16.88 -23.92
C THR A 173 -3.32 15.83 -22.82
N GLN A 174 -2.60 14.71 -22.95
CA GLN A 174 -2.69 13.56 -22.05
C GLN A 174 -1.47 13.37 -21.15
N ASP A 175 -0.27 13.73 -21.61
CA ASP A 175 0.96 13.55 -20.84
C ASP A 175 1.90 14.78 -20.90
N TYR A 176 2.24 15.28 -19.71
CA TYR A 176 3.14 16.42 -19.51
C TYR A 176 4.40 16.02 -18.76
N TRP A 177 4.51 14.74 -18.37
CA TRP A 177 5.64 14.23 -17.62
C TRP A 177 6.70 13.74 -18.59
N PHE A 178 7.89 14.32 -18.44
CA PHE A 178 9.07 13.91 -19.18
C PHE A 178 10.18 13.62 -18.19
N TRP A 179 11.02 12.63 -18.52
CA TRP A 179 12.12 12.27 -17.64
C TRP A 179 13.09 13.43 -17.42
N GLN A 180 13.45 14.13 -18.49
CA GLN A 180 14.34 15.28 -18.42
C GLN A 180 14.19 16.17 -19.64
N ARG A 181 14.25 17.49 -19.43
CA ARG A 181 14.31 18.45 -20.53
C ARG A 181 15.70 18.52 -21.14
N LEU A 182 15.72 18.64 -22.46
CA LEU A 182 16.90 18.84 -23.30
C LEU A 182 16.68 20.08 -24.16
N ASN A 183 17.52 21.11 -24.02
CA ASN A 183 17.60 22.22 -24.98
C ASN A 183 18.90 22.08 -25.78
N ALA A 184 18.95 22.52 -27.04
CA ALA A 184 20.23 22.59 -27.74
C ALA A 184 21.16 23.59 -27.00
N SER A 185 22.40 23.25 -26.62
CA SER A 185 23.22 22.06 -26.96
C SER A 185 23.52 21.17 -25.74
N ASP A 186 22.53 20.97 -24.88
CA ASP A 186 22.65 20.19 -23.64
C ASP A 186 23.15 18.78 -23.90
N ILE A 187 24.00 18.30 -23.00
CA ILE A 187 24.42 16.90 -22.90
C ILE A 187 23.88 16.36 -21.59
N LYS A 188 23.25 15.18 -21.63
CA LYS A 188 22.78 14.47 -20.44
C LYS A 188 23.37 13.08 -20.43
N GLU A 189 23.86 12.69 -19.27
CA GLU A 189 24.46 11.39 -19.02
C GLU A 189 23.59 10.62 -18.04
N TYR A 190 23.36 9.35 -18.33
CA TYR A 190 22.60 8.44 -17.49
C TYR A 190 23.49 7.25 -17.15
N THR A 191 23.64 6.97 -15.86
CA THR A 191 24.30 5.75 -15.39
C THR A 191 23.25 4.70 -15.13
N ILE A 192 23.40 3.53 -15.76
CA ILE A 192 22.47 2.42 -15.65
C ILE A 192 23.19 1.24 -15.02
N THR A 193 22.66 0.72 -13.92
CA THR A 193 23.10 -0.54 -13.35
C THR A 193 22.16 -1.64 -13.82
N LEU A 194 22.64 -2.52 -14.71
CA LEU A 194 21.86 -3.66 -15.17
C LEU A 194 21.81 -4.74 -14.07
N PRO A 195 20.63 -5.30 -13.77
CA PRO A 195 20.47 -6.29 -12.70
C PRO A 195 21.14 -7.63 -13.04
N SER A 196 21.26 -7.96 -14.32
CA SER A 196 22.01 -9.10 -14.81
C SER A 196 22.72 -8.74 -16.11
N LEU A 197 23.96 -9.19 -16.26
CA LEU A 197 24.72 -9.06 -17.49
C LEU A 197 24.64 -10.38 -18.27
N PRO A 198 24.57 -10.32 -19.60
CA PRO A 198 24.56 -11.53 -20.40
C PRO A 198 25.86 -12.30 -20.21
N VAL A 199 25.76 -13.63 -20.17
CA VAL A 199 26.93 -14.53 -20.02
C VAL A 199 27.80 -14.53 -21.28
N GLU A 200 27.20 -14.19 -22.42
CA GLU A 200 27.86 -14.09 -23.72
C GLU A 200 27.62 -12.70 -24.32
N GLN A 201 28.45 -12.30 -25.28
CA GLN A 201 28.24 -11.04 -25.99
C GLN A 201 27.01 -11.17 -26.90
N THR A 202 25.95 -10.41 -26.60
CA THR A 202 24.71 -10.37 -27.39
C THR A 202 24.45 -8.98 -27.92
N ASP A 203 23.62 -8.88 -28.95
CA ASP A 203 23.05 -7.60 -29.35
C ASP A 203 22.12 -7.07 -28.24
N ALA A 204 22.10 -5.75 -28.08
CA ALA A 204 21.16 -5.05 -27.23
C ALA A 204 20.38 -4.04 -28.07
N ILE A 205 19.07 -3.93 -27.82
CA ILE A 205 18.22 -2.94 -28.47
C ILE A 205 18.00 -1.80 -27.49
N VAL A 206 18.62 -0.65 -27.76
CA VAL A 206 18.35 0.59 -27.02
C VAL A 206 17.25 1.37 -27.72
N ARG A 207 16.21 1.76 -26.97
CA ARG A 207 15.17 2.67 -27.42
C ARG A 207 15.21 3.93 -26.57
N VAL A 208 15.23 5.08 -27.24
CA VAL A 208 15.15 6.40 -26.58
C VAL A 208 13.94 7.13 -27.15
N GLY A 209 13.04 7.56 -26.27
CA GLY A 209 11.87 8.35 -26.63
C GLY A 209 12.18 9.84 -26.55
N PHE A 210 11.94 10.58 -27.63
CA PHE A 210 12.06 12.04 -27.63
C PHE A 210 10.71 12.66 -27.97
N ARG A 211 10.39 13.76 -27.31
CA ARG A 211 9.30 14.65 -27.69
C ARG A 211 9.72 16.09 -27.44
N GLY A 212 9.38 16.96 -28.38
CA GLY A 212 9.79 18.36 -28.29
C GLY A 212 9.16 19.20 -29.38
N ARG A 213 9.56 20.47 -29.39
CA ARG A 213 9.24 21.45 -30.43
C ARG A 213 10.53 22.13 -30.87
N SER A 214 10.60 22.55 -32.13
CA SER A 214 11.53 23.58 -32.57
C SER A 214 10.76 24.81 -33.02
N ALA A 215 11.39 25.96 -32.83
CA ALA A 215 10.86 27.26 -33.24
C ALA A 215 11.53 27.79 -34.52
N VAL A 216 12.55 27.10 -35.05
CA VAL A 216 13.37 27.61 -36.15
C VAL A 216 13.29 26.64 -37.34
N PRO A 217 12.91 27.07 -38.55
CA PRO A 217 12.87 26.20 -39.73
C PRO A 217 14.29 26.00 -40.29
N THR A 218 15.15 25.35 -39.52
CA THR A 218 16.49 24.91 -39.95
C THR A 218 16.44 23.47 -40.43
N HIS A 219 17.25 23.09 -41.43
CA HIS A 219 17.29 21.71 -41.93
C HIS A 219 18.72 21.13 -41.83
N PRO A 220 18.92 20.02 -41.09
CA PRO A 220 17.96 19.37 -40.20
C PRO A 220 17.68 20.22 -38.94
N ASP A 221 16.43 20.20 -38.49
CA ASP A 221 15.94 21.03 -37.37
C ASP A 221 16.33 20.45 -35.99
N HIS A 222 16.39 19.11 -35.92
CA HIS A 222 16.78 18.36 -34.74
C HIS A 222 17.86 17.36 -35.13
N HIS A 223 19.01 17.44 -34.46
CA HIS A 223 20.06 16.45 -34.54
C HIS A 223 20.42 16.03 -33.11
N THR A 224 20.11 14.78 -32.77
CA THR A 224 20.41 14.20 -31.47
C THR A 224 21.36 13.03 -31.65
N LEU A 225 22.42 13.04 -30.86
CA LEU A 225 23.43 11.98 -30.84
C LEU A 225 23.25 11.19 -29.54
N VAL A 226 23.12 9.87 -29.67
CA VAL A 226 22.99 8.95 -28.54
C VAL A 226 24.19 8.02 -28.55
N TYR A 227 24.86 7.93 -27.41
CA TYR A 227 26.02 7.07 -27.21
C TYR A 227 25.72 6.07 -26.10
N LEU A 228 26.10 4.82 -26.30
CA LEU A 228 26.10 3.77 -25.29
C LEU A 228 27.55 3.32 -25.13
N ASN A 229 28.05 3.34 -23.90
CA ASN A 229 29.42 2.96 -23.54
C ASN A 229 29.50 1.51 -23.07
#